data_AF-A0A8H5J078-F1
#
_entry.id   AF-A0A8H5J078-F1
#
_cell.length_a   1.000
_cell.length_b   1.000
_cell.length_c   1.000
_cell.angle_alpha   90.00
_cell.angle_beta   90.00
_cell.angle_gamma   90.00
#
_symmetry.space_group_name_H-M   'P 1'
#
loop_
_entity.id
_entity.type
_entity.pdbx_description
1 polymer ?
#
loop_
_entity_poly.entity_id
_entity_poly.type
_entity_poly.pdbx_seq_one_letter_code
_entity_poly.pdbx_strand_id
1 'polypeptide(L)'
;MHIKYLLINLFALTVSVKALPNADNDFGLEARDDSDALVQRWDCGHDAKEVYGKCVCNDKQLTWDGKKCVCPKDTTWEYGKCVPNKPTCPKPQVYNPHSKKCECPSGAEWKYGKCIPKCPYGQSYDKDQDKCVCPKGTEWKYGKCIPKCPEGQSYDKDQGKCVCPKGTEWKYGKCIPKCPEGQSYNQHSGKCECPAGTSWKYGKCVKDCPTGQSYNWKTKQCECPEGTSWKYGKCIKDCPKGQYYNQHKDKCECNKGTEWKYGQCVPVCPKGQEYNKWSHKCECPKGTSWKYGKCIKDCPKGQSYNPHSDQCECPKGTEWKYGKCIPKCSNGQYFDKDQWKCVCPKGKIFEYGKCVCPENQVEKYGKCVCKDGFKLEYGKCVPECPTGQTYNKHTKKCECPSGKVLKYGKCVCPDNQVEKYGKCVCKDGFKFEYGKCIPQCPQGQTYEHGKCVCPAGKVYNKWHKKCECPEDKVEAYGKCVCPKGQIEQYGKCSCPKGQYYDRWSKSCKCPKDLSWDGYKCAYDCGKDAEYKYGGCVCKKHDQVFDKKSKTCSCKQGWYWDQHKGVCKKGGY
;
A
#
# COMPACT_ATOMS: atom_id res chain seq x y z
N MET A 1 12.57 -48.45 -30.81
CA MET A 1 12.02 -49.81 -30.62
C MET A 1 12.54 -50.67 -31.76
N HIS A 2 13.50 -51.55 -31.47
CA HIS A 2 13.25 -52.99 -31.29
C HIS A 2 13.01 -53.71 -32.64
N ILE A 3 13.97 -54.49 -33.14
CA ILE A 3 14.36 -55.87 -32.77
C ILE A 3 13.61 -56.92 -33.64
N LYS A 4 14.43 -57.72 -34.36
CA LYS A 4 14.25 -59.11 -34.86
C LYS A 4 13.14 -59.37 -35.90
N TYR A 5 13.14 -60.39 -36.77
CA TYR A 5 13.78 -61.73 -36.92
C TYR A 5 13.98 -61.98 -38.45
N LEU A 6 15.05 -62.56 -39.02
CA LEU A 6 15.68 -63.91 -38.93
C LEU A 6 14.92 -65.07 -39.62
N LEU A 7 15.64 -65.80 -40.50
CA LEU A 7 15.67 -67.25 -40.82
C LEU A 7 15.88 -67.44 -42.35
N ILE A 8 17.04 -67.79 -42.90
CA ILE A 8 17.91 -69.00 -42.78
C ILE A 8 17.17 -70.31 -43.08
N ASN A 9 17.56 -70.96 -44.19
CA ASN A 9 17.81 -72.41 -44.19
C ASN A 9 18.77 -72.83 -45.31
N LEU A 10 19.76 -73.60 -44.89
CA LEU A 10 20.87 -74.17 -45.63
C LEU A 10 20.95 -75.60 -45.09
N PHE A 11 20.87 -76.63 -45.94
CA PHE A 11 21.27 -77.99 -45.56
C PHE A 11 21.79 -78.75 -46.77
N ALA A 12 22.82 -79.54 -46.48
CA ALA A 12 23.78 -80.18 -47.36
C ALA A 12 23.61 -81.72 -47.41
N LEU A 13 24.59 -82.38 -48.06
CA LEU A 13 25.01 -83.81 -48.02
C LEU A 13 24.56 -84.66 -49.24
N THR A 14 25.46 -84.97 -50.20
CA THR A 14 26.34 -86.18 -50.38
C THR A 14 25.53 -87.48 -50.63
N VAL A 15 25.87 -88.47 -51.49
CA VAL A 15 27.11 -89.26 -51.72
C VAL A 15 27.02 -90.06 -53.07
N SER A 16 28.19 -90.26 -53.72
CA SER A 16 28.74 -91.29 -54.66
C SER A 16 27.91 -92.32 -55.46
N VAL A 17 28.43 -92.69 -56.66
CA VAL A 17 28.92 -94.07 -57.02
C VAL A 17 30.00 -94.01 -58.14
N LYS A 18 31.05 -94.84 -58.03
CA LYS A 18 32.08 -95.22 -59.04
C LYS A 18 31.81 -96.66 -59.51
N ALA A 19 32.13 -97.01 -60.78
CA ALA A 19 33.00 -98.15 -61.18
C ALA A 19 32.83 -98.57 -62.67
N LEU A 20 33.96 -98.88 -63.33
CA LEU A 20 34.14 -99.69 -64.55
C LEU A 20 34.32 -101.19 -64.17
N PRO A 21 34.22 -102.18 -65.11
CA PRO A 21 35.42 -102.73 -65.79
C PRO A 21 35.25 -103.39 -67.21
N ASN A 22 36.38 -103.51 -67.94
CA ASN A 22 37.01 -104.57 -68.82
C ASN A 22 36.21 -105.82 -69.33
N ALA A 23 36.67 -106.70 -70.25
CA ALA A 23 37.60 -106.80 -71.40
C ALA A 23 37.47 -108.25 -71.99
N ASP A 24 37.92 -108.45 -73.24
CA ASP A 24 38.55 -109.65 -73.87
C ASP A 24 37.79 -110.87 -74.48
N ASN A 25 38.41 -111.35 -75.59
CA ASN A 25 38.55 -112.71 -76.20
C ASN A 25 37.64 -113.15 -77.38
N ASP A 26 38.04 -113.96 -78.37
CA ASP A 26 39.29 -114.39 -79.08
C ASP A 26 38.88 -115.50 -80.14
N PHE A 27 39.79 -115.88 -81.06
CA PHE A 27 39.84 -117.05 -81.99
C PHE A 27 39.02 -117.03 -83.31
N GLY A 28 39.51 -117.44 -84.50
CA GLY A 28 40.81 -117.96 -84.96
C GLY A 28 40.73 -118.64 -86.36
N LEU A 29 41.89 -118.68 -87.06
CA LEU A 29 42.40 -119.64 -88.11
C LEU A 29 41.76 -119.66 -89.53
N GLU A 30 42.47 -119.42 -90.66
CA GLU A 30 43.52 -120.19 -91.42
C GLU A 30 43.00 -121.54 -92.02
N ALA A 31 43.36 -122.10 -93.19
CA ALA A 31 44.26 -121.87 -94.34
C ALA A 31 43.76 -122.80 -95.52
N ARG A 32 43.88 -122.40 -96.80
CA ARG A 32 44.79 -122.84 -97.90
C ARG A 32 44.77 -124.31 -98.41
N ASP A 33 45.05 -124.37 -99.73
CA ASP A 33 45.76 -125.36 -100.57
C ASP A 33 44.88 -126.02 -101.66
N ASP A 34 45.05 -125.67 -102.94
CA ASP A 34 46.16 -125.91 -103.90
C ASP A 34 46.05 -127.28 -104.60
N SER A 35 46.05 -127.27 -105.94
CA SER A 35 46.98 -128.03 -106.82
C SER A 35 46.40 -128.40 -108.20
N ASP A 36 47.35 -128.56 -109.13
CA ASP A 36 47.30 -128.40 -110.59
C ASP A 36 46.83 -129.61 -111.44
N ALA A 37 46.25 -129.24 -112.59
CA ALA A 37 46.33 -129.75 -113.96
C ALA A 37 46.78 -131.21 -114.30
N LEU A 38 45.91 -131.99 -114.99
CA LEU A 38 45.96 -132.24 -116.45
C LEU A 38 44.99 -133.37 -116.91
N VAL A 39 44.19 -133.04 -117.94
CA VAL A 39 43.42 -133.87 -118.91
C VAL A 39 42.11 -134.56 -118.47
N GLN A 40 41.01 -134.00 -119.03
CA GLN A 40 39.71 -134.58 -119.42
C GLN A 40 38.87 -135.40 -118.42
N ARG A 41 37.95 -134.67 -117.77
CA ARG A 41 36.53 -135.01 -117.50
C ARG A 41 35.82 -133.68 -117.18
N TRP A 42 34.64 -133.38 -117.73
CA TRP A 42 33.91 -132.15 -117.39
C TRP A 42 33.32 -132.29 -115.99
N ASP A 43 34.13 -131.95 -114.99
CA ASP A 43 33.67 -131.96 -113.61
C ASP A 43 32.99 -130.61 -113.33
N CYS A 44 31.67 -130.56 -113.52
CA CYS A 44 30.87 -129.37 -113.27
C CYS A 44 30.72 -129.04 -111.76
N GLY A 45 31.42 -129.78 -110.87
CA GLY A 45 31.27 -129.65 -109.43
C GLY A 45 29.89 -130.09 -108.94
N HIS A 46 29.64 -130.00 -107.63
CA HIS A 46 28.35 -130.41 -107.05
C HIS A 46 27.19 -129.45 -107.37
N ASP A 47 27.50 -128.20 -107.72
CA ASP A 47 26.52 -127.11 -107.81
C ASP A 47 26.00 -126.90 -109.24
N ALA A 48 26.58 -127.60 -110.21
CA ALA A 48 26.17 -127.59 -111.61
C ALA A 48 26.21 -129.01 -112.19
N LYS A 49 25.49 -129.21 -113.28
CA LYS A 49 25.46 -130.48 -114.01
C LYS A 49 25.80 -130.28 -115.47
N GLU A 50 26.44 -131.28 -116.08
CA GLU A 50 26.75 -131.24 -117.50
C GLU A 50 25.49 -131.54 -118.33
N VAL A 51 25.18 -130.66 -119.28
CA VAL A 51 24.09 -130.82 -120.24
C VAL A 51 24.62 -130.44 -121.63
N TYR A 52 24.68 -131.42 -122.54
CA TYR A 52 25.22 -131.26 -123.90
C TYR A 52 26.64 -130.64 -123.97
N GLY A 53 27.55 -131.07 -123.08
CA GLY A 53 28.91 -130.53 -123.06
C GLY A 53 29.01 -129.10 -122.54
N LYS A 54 28.08 -128.66 -121.68
CA LYS A 54 28.14 -127.38 -120.94
C LYS A 54 27.71 -127.56 -119.48
N CYS A 55 28.41 -126.94 -118.54
CA CYS A 55 28.00 -126.91 -117.13
C CYS A 55 26.87 -125.90 -116.92
N VAL A 56 25.75 -126.35 -116.34
CA VAL A 56 24.58 -125.53 -116.01
C VAL A 56 24.30 -125.63 -114.52
N CYS A 57 24.17 -124.48 -113.86
CA CYS A 57 23.90 -124.38 -112.41
C CYS A 57 22.58 -125.04 -112.01
N ASN A 58 22.60 -125.73 -110.87
CA ASN A 58 21.42 -126.36 -110.31
C ASN A 58 20.40 -125.33 -109.82
N ASP A 59 20.86 -124.21 -109.23
CA ASP A 59 20.01 -123.07 -108.89
C ASP A 59 19.88 -122.12 -110.09
N LYS A 60 18.65 -121.92 -110.56
CA LYS A 60 18.33 -121.07 -111.71
C LYS A 60 18.61 -119.58 -111.48
N GLN A 61 18.80 -119.15 -110.23
CA GLN A 61 19.21 -117.77 -109.93
C GLN A 61 20.69 -117.53 -110.16
N LEU A 62 21.50 -118.59 -110.28
CA LEU A 62 22.94 -118.51 -110.49
C LEU A 62 23.30 -118.76 -111.96
N THR A 63 24.31 -118.05 -112.42
CA THR A 63 24.89 -118.19 -113.76
C THR A 63 26.28 -118.80 -113.65
N TRP A 64 26.60 -119.75 -114.55
CA TRP A 64 27.92 -120.35 -114.62
C TRP A 64 28.93 -119.36 -115.21
N ASP A 65 29.96 -119.00 -114.45
CA ASP A 65 30.99 -118.04 -114.91
C ASP A 65 32.16 -118.70 -115.67
N GLY A 66 32.09 -120.02 -115.88
CA GLY A 66 33.17 -120.82 -116.45
C GLY A 66 33.87 -121.71 -115.42
N LYS A 67 33.78 -121.39 -114.12
CA LYS A 67 34.35 -122.20 -113.01
C LYS A 67 33.35 -122.54 -111.92
N LYS A 68 32.40 -121.65 -111.62
CA LYS A 68 31.39 -121.87 -110.57
C LYS A 68 30.08 -121.12 -110.85
N CYS A 69 29.05 -121.47 -110.10
CA CYS A 69 27.78 -120.77 -110.10
C CYS A 69 27.86 -119.49 -109.28
N VAL A 70 27.64 -118.33 -109.90
CA VAL A 70 27.65 -117.02 -109.26
C VAL A 70 26.39 -116.23 -109.55
N CYS A 71 26.08 -115.26 -108.70
CA CYS A 71 24.98 -114.33 -108.95
C CYS A 71 25.21 -113.51 -110.23
N PRO A 72 24.13 -113.14 -110.94
CA PRO A 72 24.20 -112.21 -112.05
C PRO A 72 24.85 -110.89 -111.64
N LYS A 73 25.46 -110.22 -112.62
CA LYS A 73 26.15 -108.94 -112.41
C LYS A 73 25.26 -107.94 -111.64
N ASP A 74 25.88 -107.21 -110.70
CA ASP A 74 25.25 -106.21 -109.81
C ASP A 74 24.31 -106.76 -108.71
N THR A 75 24.39 -108.07 -108.45
CA THR A 75 23.72 -108.72 -107.32
C THR A 75 24.70 -109.53 -106.47
N THR A 76 24.45 -109.59 -105.17
CA THR A 76 25.21 -110.38 -104.19
C THR A 76 24.33 -111.47 -103.58
N TRP A 77 24.92 -112.61 -103.23
CA TRP A 77 24.19 -113.73 -102.62
C TRP A 77 23.93 -113.43 -101.14
N GLU A 78 22.68 -113.16 -100.77
CA GLU A 78 22.26 -112.99 -99.39
C GLU A 78 21.01 -113.83 -99.10
N TYR A 79 21.04 -114.63 -98.03
CA TYR A 79 19.92 -115.46 -97.55
C TYR A 79 19.32 -116.40 -98.62
N GLY A 80 20.16 -117.02 -99.44
CA GLY A 80 19.73 -118.01 -100.43
C GLY A 80 19.12 -117.43 -101.71
N LYS A 81 19.30 -116.13 -101.97
CA LYS A 81 18.89 -115.45 -103.21
C LYS A 81 19.90 -114.38 -103.61
N CYS A 82 19.95 -114.03 -104.90
CA CYS A 82 20.73 -112.90 -105.39
C CYS A 82 19.96 -111.58 -105.18
N VAL A 83 20.53 -110.62 -104.43
CA VAL A 83 19.93 -109.30 -104.14
C VAL A 83 20.78 -108.14 -104.70
N PRO A 84 20.19 -106.99 -105.10
CA PRO A 84 20.95 -105.86 -105.66
C PRO A 84 21.85 -105.13 -104.64
N ASN A 85 23.01 -104.64 -105.07
CA ASN A 85 23.94 -103.86 -104.23
C ASN A 85 23.37 -102.48 -103.78
N LYS A 86 23.67 -102.04 -102.54
CA LYS A 86 23.21 -100.75 -101.95
C LYS A 86 24.18 -99.56 -102.22
N PRO A 87 23.72 -98.32 -102.51
CA PRO A 87 24.60 -97.17 -102.78
C PRO A 87 25.13 -96.43 -101.52
N THR A 88 26.32 -95.81 -101.62
CA THR A 88 27.03 -95.04 -100.56
C THR A 88 26.90 -93.51 -100.71
N CYS A 89 26.75 -92.75 -99.61
CA CYS A 89 26.58 -91.28 -99.57
C CYS A 89 27.80 -90.52 -98.98
N PRO A 90 28.06 -89.26 -99.38
CA PRO A 90 29.08 -88.40 -98.76
C PRO A 90 28.72 -88.00 -97.32
N LYS A 91 29.60 -88.26 -96.36
CA LYS A 91 29.43 -87.80 -94.96
C LYS A 91 29.48 -86.27 -94.90
N PRO A 92 28.60 -85.59 -94.12
CA PRO A 92 27.68 -86.11 -93.10
C PRO A 92 26.24 -86.40 -93.59
N GLN A 93 25.99 -86.45 -94.90
CA GLN A 93 24.66 -86.78 -95.43
C GLN A 93 24.37 -88.27 -95.30
N VAL A 94 23.13 -88.61 -94.96
CA VAL A 94 22.64 -89.99 -94.83
C VAL A 94 21.71 -90.32 -96.00
N TYR A 95 21.83 -91.53 -96.56
CA TYR A 95 20.94 -91.98 -97.63
C TYR A 95 19.54 -92.17 -97.07
N ASN A 96 18.58 -91.43 -97.59
CA ASN A 96 17.17 -91.57 -97.27
C ASN A 96 16.55 -92.57 -98.27
N PRO A 97 16.12 -93.77 -97.84
CA PRO A 97 15.56 -94.80 -98.72
C PRO A 97 14.23 -94.39 -99.38
N HIS A 98 13.45 -93.50 -98.75
CA HIS A 98 12.17 -93.02 -99.29
C HIS A 98 12.36 -92.04 -100.44
N SER A 99 13.26 -91.07 -100.29
CA SER A 99 13.53 -90.07 -101.33
C SER A 99 14.60 -90.52 -102.35
N LYS A 100 15.26 -91.66 -102.08
CA LYS A 100 16.37 -92.22 -102.86
C LYS A 100 17.55 -91.24 -103.04
N LYS A 101 17.76 -90.34 -102.08
CA LYS A 101 18.79 -89.27 -102.11
C LYS A 101 19.54 -89.17 -100.78
N CYS A 102 20.72 -88.57 -100.79
CA CYS A 102 21.47 -88.22 -99.58
C CYS A 102 20.94 -86.91 -98.98
N GLU A 103 20.57 -86.89 -97.70
CA GLU A 103 19.98 -85.74 -97.00
C GLU A 103 20.66 -85.49 -95.64
N CYS A 104 20.52 -84.28 -95.10
CA CYS A 104 20.98 -83.97 -93.74
C CYS A 104 20.09 -84.62 -92.66
N PRO A 105 20.63 -84.90 -91.46
CA PRO A 105 19.83 -85.37 -90.32
C PRO A 105 18.67 -84.42 -89.97
N SER A 106 17.59 -84.97 -89.43
CA SER A 106 16.40 -84.20 -89.04
C SER A 106 16.75 -83.02 -88.12
N GLY A 107 16.19 -81.85 -88.42
CA GLY A 107 16.48 -80.59 -87.71
C GLY A 107 17.62 -79.77 -88.31
N ALA A 108 18.36 -80.32 -89.28
CA ALA A 108 19.38 -79.62 -90.04
C ALA A 108 18.97 -79.44 -91.52
N GLU A 109 19.58 -78.47 -92.18
CA GLU A 109 19.46 -78.23 -93.62
C GLU A 109 20.85 -78.11 -94.27
N TRP A 110 20.95 -78.54 -95.53
CA TRP A 110 22.19 -78.43 -96.29
C TRP A 110 22.35 -77.01 -96.83
N LYS A 111 23.26 -76.23 -96.23
CA LYS A 111 23.62 -74.88 -96.68
C LYS A 111 25.11 -74.64 -96.43
N TYR A 112 25.75 -73.89 -97.33
CA TYR A 112 27.18 -73.55 -97.25
C TYR A 112 28.13 -74.76 -97.17
N GLY A 113 27.79 -75.87 -97.84
CA GLY A 113 28.64 -77.07 -97.89
C GLY A 113 28.66 -77.90 -96.60
N LYS A 114 27.80 -77.61 -95.61
CA LYS A 114 27.61 -78.39 -94.39
C LYS A 114 26.12 -78.49 -94.01
N CYS A 115 25.78 -79.42 -93.11
CA CYS A 115 24.47 -79.44 -92.47
C CYS A 115 24.45 -78.42 -91.32
N ILE A 116 23.59 -77.39 -91.40
CA ILE A 116 23.39 -76.39 -90.33
C ILE A 116 22.02 -76.54 -89.66
N PRO A 117 21.86 -76.19 -88.36
CA PRO A 117 20.57 -76.24 -87.68
C PRO A 117 19.53 -75.29 -88.31
N LYS A 118 18.28 -75.73 -88.42
CA LYS A 118 17.16 -74.83 -88.79
C LYS A 118 16.82 -73.90 -87.63
N CYS A 119 16.89 -72.58 -87.85
CA CYS A 119 16.65 -71.60 -86.78
C CYS A 119 15.15 -71.43 -86.45
N PRO A 120 14.74 -71.52 -85.16
CA PRO A 120 13.36 -71.31 -84.76
C PRO A 120 12.93 -69.83 -84.77
N TYR A 121 11.66 -69.58 -85.07
CA TYR A 121 10.90 -68.36 -84.73
C TYR A 121 11.66 -67.03 -84.85
N GLY A 122 11.93 -66.61 -86.09
CA GLY A 122 12.46 -65.27 -86.41
C GLY A 122 13.94 -65.07 -86.09
N GLN A 123 14.64 -66.11 -85.61
CA GLN A 123 16.10 -66.11 -85.52
C GLN A 123 16.74 -66.36 -86.89
N SER A 124 17.92 -65.79 -87.10
CA SER A 124 18.76 -66.05 -88.28
C SER A 124 20.03 -66.77 -87.88
N TYR A 125 20.51 -67.68 -88.74
CA TYR A 125 21.79 -68.35 -88.51
C TYR A 125 22.94 -67.36 -88.69
N ASP A 126 23.71 -67.14 -87.64
CA ASP A 126 24.92 -66.33 -87.67
C ASP A 126 26.11 -67.24 -88.01
N LYS A 127 26.75 -66.97 -89.15
CA LYS A 127 27.88 -67.78 -89.64
C LYS A 127 29.14 -67.61 -88.78
N ASP A 128 29.32 -66.45 -88.16
CA ASP A 128 30.49 -66.14 -87.35
C ASP A 128 30.37 -66.74 -85.94
N GLN A 129 29.14 -66.83 -85.41
CA GLN A 129 28.87 -67.43 -84.09
C GLN A 129 28.43 -68.89 -84.15
N ASP A 130 28.32 -69.47 -85.34
CA ASP A 130 27.85 -70.84 -85.63
C ASP A 130 26.56 -71.23 -84.88
N LYS A 131 25.64 -70.27 -84.70
CA LYS A 131 24.38 -70.45 -83.94
C LYS A 131 23.28 -69.52 -84.44
N CYS A 132 22.04 -69.83 -84.06
CA CYS A 132 20.90 -68.96 -84.33
C CYS A 132 20.86 -67.76 -83.37
N VAL A 133 20.72 -66.55 -83.91
CA VAL A 133 20.68 -65.29 -83.15
C VAL A 133 19.49 -64.43 -83.58
N CYS A 134 19.06 -63.55 -82.68
CA CYS A 134 18.04 -62.56 -83.00
C CYS A 134 18.61 -61.40 -83.86
N PRO A 135 17.78 -60.78 -84.72
CA PRO A 135 18.18 -59.61 -85.50
C PRO A 135 18.70 -58.45 -84.64
N LYS A 136 19.59 -57.61 -85.19
CA LYS A 136 20.12 -56.42 -84.51
C LYS A 136 18.98 -55.54 -83.97
N GLY A 137 19.12 -55.07 -82.73
CA GLY A 137 18.10 -54.28 -82.03
C GLY A 137 17.05 -55.09 -81.27
N THR A 138 17.08 -56.42 -81.37
CA THR A 138 16.19 -57.31 -80.63
C THR A 138 16.96 -58.23 -79.68
N GLU A 139 16.26 -58.81 -78.70
CA GLU A 139 16.79 -59.81 -77.77
C GLU A 139 15.84 -61.00 -77.65
N TRP A 140 16.40 -62.19 -77.39
CA TRP A 140 15.62 -63.39 -77.19
C TRP A 140 15.05 -63.42 -75.78
N LYS A 141 13.75 -63.16 -75.65
CA LYS A 141 12.99 -63.27 -74.39
C LYS A 141 11.59 -63.78 -74.67
N TYR A 142 11.04 -64.59 -73.77
CA TYR A 142 9.69 -65.15 -73.89
C TYR A 142 9.45 -65.99 -75.17
N GLY A 143 10.46 -66.73 -75.63
CA GLY A 143 10.34 -67.65 -76.78
C GLY A 143 10.28 -66.98 -78.16
N LYS A 144 10.55 -65.67 -78.26
CA LYS A 144 10.64 -64.91 -79.52
C LYS A 144 11.68 -63.79 -79.41
N CYS A 145 12.08 -63.22 -80.54
CA CYS A 145 12.88 -61.99 -80.56
C CYS A 145 11.97 -60.77 -80.27
N ILE A 146 12.24 -60.02 -79.20
CA ILE A 146 11.53 -58.77 -78.85
C ILE A 146 12.46 -57.56 -78.96
N PRO A 147 11.95 -56.34 -79.25
CA PRO A 147 12.77 -55.13 -79.27
C PRO A 147 13.47 -54.88 -77.94
N LYS A 148 14.75 -54.48 -77.97
CA LYS A 148 15.45 -53.98 -76.78
C LYS A 148 14.89 -52.61 -76.41
N CYS A 149 14.39 -52.45 -75.19
CA CYS A 149 13.83 -51.17 -74.75
C CYS A 149 14.93 -50.14 -74.44
N PRO A 150 14.72 -48.86 -74.81
CA PRO A 150 15.57 -47.76 -74.36
C PRO A 150 15.65 -47.69 -72.83
N GLU A 151 16.73 -47.10 -72.34
CA GLU A 151 17.00 -46.99 -70.90
C GLU A 151 15.83 -46.32 -70.16
N GLY A 152 15.36 -46.96 -69.09
CA GLY A 152 14.22 -46.51 -68.29
C GLY A 152 12.84 -46.95 -68.78
N GLN A 153 12.71 -47.60 -69.94
CA GLN A 153 11.46 -48.23 -70.38
C GLN A 153 11.44 -49.73 -70.08
N SER A 154 10.24 -50.28 -69.90
CA SER A 154 10.00 -51.72 -69.78
C SER A 154 9.13 -52.21 -70.93
N TYR A 155 9.43 -53.41 -71.45
CA TYR A 155 8.60 -54.04 -72.48
C TYR A 155 7.27 -54.48 -71.88
N ASP A 156 6.18 -53.87 -72.32
CA ASP A 156 4.82 -54.25 -71.95
C ASP A 156 4.33 -55.37 -72.88
N LYS A 157 4.02 -56.53 -72.30
CA LYS A 157 3.59 -57.72 -73.06
C LYS A 157 2.21 -57.56 -73.68
N ASP A 158 1.31 -56.83 -73.02
CA ASP A 158 -0.07 -56.63 -73.46
C ASP A 158 -0.13 -55.61 -74.61
N GLN A 159 0.72 -54.57 -74.54
CA GLN A 159 0.78 -53.53 -75.57
C GLN A 159 1.81 -53.83 -76.68
N GLY A 160 2.65 -54.84 -76.51
CA GLY A 160 3.67 -55.25 -77.49
C GLY A 160 4.77 -54.21 -77.73
N LYS A 161 4.93 -53.22 -76.85
CA LYS A 161 5.84 -52.07 -77.02
C LYS A 161 6.53 -51.70 -75.70
N CYS A 162 7.60 -50.93 -75.80
CA CYS A 162 8.27 -50.37 -74.64
C CYS A 162 7.48 -49.19 -74.06
N VAL A 163 7.22 -49.22 -72.76
CA VAL A 163 6.45 -48.19 -72.03
C VAL A 163 7.21 -47.70 -70.81
N CYS A 164 6.89 -46.47 -70.39
CA CYS A 164 7.42 -45.91 -69.15
C CYS A 164 6.75 -46.51 -67.91
N PRO A 165 7.46 -46.57 -66.75
CA PRO A 165 6.89 -47.01 -65.48
C PRO A 165 5.64 -46.23 -65.06
N LYS A 166 4.75 -46.85 -64.27
CA LYS A 166 3.54 -46.19 -63.73
C LYS A 166 3.90 -44.88 -63.02
N GLY A 167 3.12 -43.83 -63.30
CA GLY A 167 3.36 -42.47 -62.77
C GLY A 167 4.32 -41.61 -63.59
N THR A 168 4.89 -42.14 -64.67
CA THR A 168 5.79 -41.41 -65.58
C THR A 168 5.24 -41.38 -67.01
N GLU A 169 5.75 -40.46 -67.82
CA GLU A 169 5.44 -40.33 -69.26
C GLU A 169 6.71 -40.14 -70.09
N TRP A 170 6.67 -40.57 -71.35
CA TRP A 170 7.81 -40.41 -72.26
C TRP A 170 7.81 -39.00 -72.87
N LYS A 171 8.73 -38.15 -72.40
CA LYS A 171 8.95 -36.80 -72.94
C LYS A 171 10.44 -36.47 -72.87
N TYR A 172 10.94 -35.70 -73.84
CA TYR A 172 12.35 -35.27 -73.89
C TYR A 172 13.37 -36.42 -73.89
N GLY A 173 13.04 -37.55 -74.54
CA GLY A 173 13.94 -38.70 -74.68
C GLY A 173 14.14 -39.56 -73.43
N LYS A 174 13.35 -39.33 -72.36
CA LYS A 174 13.37 -40.13 -71.12
C LYS A 174 11.97 -40.24 -70.49
N CYS A 175 11.80 -41.15 -69.54
CA CYS A 175 10.60 -41.21 -68.72
C CYS A 175 10.67 -40.14 -67.62
N ILE A 176 9.74 -39.18 -67.61
CA ILE A 176 9.63 -38.12 -66.59
C ILE A 176 8.37 -38.30 -65.73
N PRO A 177 8.35 -37.87 -64.45
CA PRO A 177 7.14 -37.91 -63.63
C PRO A 177 6.00 -37.12 -64.26
N LYS A 178 4.78 -37.66 -64.21
CA LYS A 178 3.56 -36.91 -64.57
C LYS A 178 3.29 -35.86 -63.50
N CYS A 179 3.24 -34.59 -63.87
CA CYS A 179 3.01 -33.50 -62.92
C CYS A 179 1.54 -33.42 -62.48
N PRO A 180 1.27 -33.19 -61.18
CA PRO A 180 -0.06 -32.87 -60.68
C PRO A 180 -0.65 -31.63 -61.37
N GLU A 181 -1.98 -31.53 -61.37
CA GLU A 181 -2.71 -30.45 -62.01
C GLU A 181 -2.22 -29.06 -61.55
N GLY A 182 -1.86 -28.22 -62.52
CA GLY A 182 -1.33 -26.87 -62.29
C GLY A 182 0.19 -26.78 -62.10
N GLN A 183 0.93 -27.89 -62.06
CA GLN A 183 2.40 -27.89 -62.07
C GLN A 183 2.97 -28.14 -63.47
N SER A 184 4.15 -27.58 -63.75
CA SER A 184 4.94 -27.83 -64.95
C SER A 184 6.25 -28.52 -64.61
N TYR A 185 6.65 -29.51 -65.41
CA TYR A 185 7.93 -30.18 -65.25
C TYR A 185 9.07 -29.23 -65.66
N ASN A 186 9.92 -28.86 -64.69
CA ASN A 186 11.10 -28.05 -64.95
C ASN A 186 12.27 -28.98 -65.35
N GLN A 187 12.77 -28.80 -66.57
CA GLN A 187 13.87 -29.61 -67.13
C GLN A 187 15.20 -29.43 -66.38
N HIS A 188 15.43 -28.25 -65.79
CA HIS A 188 16.67 -27.93 -65.10
C HIS A 188 16.71 -28.53 -63.69
N SER A 189 15.62 -28.41 -62.93
CA SER A 189 15.53 -28.95 -61.56
C SER A 189 15.11 -30.42 -61.51
N GLY A 190 14.58 -30.96 -62.62
CA GLY A 190 14.09 -32.34 -62.71
C GLY A 190 12.83 -32.60 -61.89
N LYS A 191 12.09 -31.55 -61.51
CA LYS A 191 10.93 -31.62 -60.62
C LYS A 191 9.72 -30.89 -61.21
N CYS A 192 8.54 -31.26 -60.75
CA CYS A 192 7.32 -30.53 -61.06
C CYS A 192 7.22 -29.29 -60.15
N GLU A 193 7.07 -28.12 -60.75
CA GLU A 193 7.06 -26.82 -60.07
C GLU A 193 5.81 -26.04 -60.43
N CYS A 194 5.38 -25.17 -59.50
CA CYS A 194 4.30 -24.24 -59.76
C CYS A 194 4.74 -23.08 -60.69
N PRO A 195 3.84 -22.49 -61.48
CA PRO A 195 4.12 -21.33 -62.32
C PRO A 195 4.71 -20.17 -61.52
N ALA A 196 5.51 -19.32 -62.17
CA ALA A 196 6.11 -18.15 -61.55
C ALA A 196 5.06 -17.26 -60.84
N GLY A 197 5.33 -16.89 -59.59
CA GLY A 197 4.41 -16.13 -58.74
C GLY A 197 3.31 -16.97 -58.10
N THR A 198 3.47 -18.30 -58.04
CA THR A 198 2.58 -19.21 -57.32
C THR A 198 3.37 -20.25 -56.52
N SER A 199 2.85 -20.64 -55.35
CA SER A 199 3.45 -21.65 -54.47
C SER A 199 2.52 -22.86 -54.28
N TRP A 200 3.10 -24.04 -54.08
CA TRP A 200 2.34 -25.26 -53.76
C TRP A 200 1.80 -25.21 -52.33
N LYS A 201 0.49 -25.00 -52.16
CA LYS A 201 -0.18 -24.98 -50.85
C LYS A 201 -1.55 -25.64 -50.96
N TYR A 202 -1.90 -26.49 -49.99
CA TYR A 202 -3.20 -27.17 -49.92
C TYR A 202 -3.56 -27.99 -51.19
N GLY A 203 -2.57 -28.69 -51.77
CA GLY A 203 -2.79 -29.58 -52.91
C GLY A 203 -2.96 -28.90 -54.27
N LYS A 204 -2.69 -27.58 -54.37
CA LYS A 204 -2.74 -26.81 -55.61
C LYS A 204 -1.72 -25.66 -55.62
N CYS A 205 -1.44 -25.11 -56.80
CA CYS A 205 -0.66 -23.87 -56.92
C CYS A 205 -1.56 -22.68 -56.56
N VAL A 206 -1.15 -21.88 -55.58
CA VAL A 206 -1.86 -20.64 -55.17
C VAL A 206 -0.98 -19.44 -55.46
N LYS A 207 -1.57 -18.33 -55.90
CA LYS A 207 -0.85 -17.08 -56.18
C LYS A 207 -0.14 -16.59 -54.92
N ASP A 208 1.15 -16.28 -55.07
CA ASP A 208 1.93 -15.71 -53.99
C ASP A 208 1.39 -14.31 -53.66
N CYS A 209 1.26 -14.05 -52.36
CA CYS A 209 0.84 -12.74 -51.90
C CYS A 209 1.99 -11.72 -52.05
N PRO A 210 1.67 -10.47 -52.39
CA PRO A 210 2.63 -9.37 -52.33
C PRO A 210 3.38 -9.33 -50.99
N THR A 211 4.63 -8.86 -51.01
CA THR A 211 5.52 -8.82 -49.84
C THR A 211 4.82 -8.25 -48.60
N GLY A 212 4.76 -9.04 -47.54
CA GLY A 212 4.16 -8.66 -46.25
C GLY A 212 2.69 -9.03 -46.05
N GLN A 213 2.00 -9.55 -47.08
CA GLN A 213 0.66 -10.10 -46.94
C GLN A 213 0.68 -11.61 -46.73
N SER A 214 -0.33 -12.12 -46.02
CA SER A 214 -0.58 -13.54 -45.81
C SER A 214 -1.87 -13.97 -46.50
N TYR A 215 -1.86 -15.14 -47.13
CA TYR A 215 -3.03 -15.66 -47.81
C TYR A 215 -4.03 -16.18 -46.77
N ASN A 216 -5.18 -15.53 -46.64
CA ASN A 216 -6.25 -15.97 -45.77
C ASN A 216 -7.13 -17.01 -46.50
N TRP A 217 -7.16 -18.22 -45.98
CA TRP A 217 -7.89 -19.35 -46.60
C TRP A 217 -9.41 -19.22 -46.52
N LYS A 218 -9.95 -18.48 -45.53
CA LYS A 218 -11.40 -18.26 -45.36
C LYS A 218 -11.91 -17.24 -46.36
N THR A 219 -11.19 -16.13 -46.53
CA THR A 219 -11.58 -15.02 -47.40
C THR A 219 -11.05 -15.17 -48.82
N LYS A 220 -10.14 -16.14 -49.07
CA LYS A 220 -9.48 -16.40 -50.36
C LYS A 220 -8.71 -15.18 -50.89
N GLN A 221 -8.28 -14.28 -50.00
CA GLN A 221 -7.59 -13.03 -50.33
C GLN A 221 -6.27 -12.89 -49.56
N CYS A 222 -5.36 -12.08 -50.10
CA CYS A 222 -4.13 -11.69 -49.42
C CYS A 222 -4.44 -10.56 -48.45
N GLU A 223 -4.24 -10.80 -47.16
CA GLU A 223 -4.53 -9.86 -46.09
C GLU A 223 -3.26 -9.49 -45.34
N CYS A 224 -3.23 -8.26 -44.83
CA CYS A 224 -2.16 -7.81 -43.97
C CYS A 224 -2.28 -8.49 -42.59
N PRO A 225 -1.16 -8.77 -41.91
CA PRO A 225 -1.14 -9.29 -40.54
C PRO A 225 -1.98 -8.44 -39.57
N GLU A 226 -2.49 -9.06 -38.52
CA GLU A 226 -3.33 -8.39 -37.52
C GLU A 226 -2.63 -7.14 -36.94
N GLY A 227 -3.35 -6.01 -36.89
CA GLY A 227 -2.79 -4.71 -36.48
C GLY A 227 -2.01 -3.97 -37.58
N THR A 228 -2.12 -4.39 -38.83
CA THR A 228 -1.52 -3.71 -39.99
C THR A 228 -2.53 -3.54 -41.12
N SER A 229 -2.42 -2.44 -41.87
CA SER A 229 -3.31 -2.09 -42.99
C SER A 229 -2.52 -1.95 -44.30
N TRP A 230 -3.14 -2.33 -45.42
CA TRP A 230 -2.55 -2.17 -46.75
C TRP A 230 -2.57 -0.70 -47.18
N LYS A 231 -1.40 -0.04 -47.15
CA LYS A 231 -1.25 1.38 -47.51
C LYS A 231 0.09 1.56 -48.25
N TYR A 232 0.07 2.32 -49.35
CA TYR A 232 1.27 2.62 -50.15
C TYR A 232 2.06 1.39 -50.64
N GLY A 233 1.36 0.31 -51.02
CA GLY A 233 1.98 -0.90 -51.59
C GLY A 233 2.70 -1.82 -50.59
N LYS A 234 2.57 -1.57 -49.29
CA LYS A 234 3.07 -2.45 -48.21
C LYS A 234 2.06 -2.54 -47.05
N CYS A 235 2.18 -3.59 -46.21
CA CYS A 235 1.44 -3.65 -44.95
C CYS A 235 2.11 -2.73 -43.92
N ILE A 236 1.38 -1.75 -43.43
CA ILE A 236 1.85 -0.75 -42.47
C ILE A 236 1.15 -0.97 -41.14
N LYS A 237 1.91 -0.97 -40.04
CA LYS A 237 1.34 -1.06 -38.69
C LYS A 237 0.37 0.08 -38.44
N ASP A 238 -0.84 -0.25 -38.04
CA ASP A 238 -1.83 0.77 -37.74
C ASP A 238 -1.43 1.53 -36.48
N CYS A 239 -1.47 2.85 -36.59
CA CYS A 239 -1.10 3.72 -35.49
C CYS A 239 -2.25 3.76 -34.46
N PRO A 240 -1.94 3.70 -33.16
CA PRO A 240 -2.89 3.98 -32.09
C PRO A 240 -3.69 5.27 -32.33
N LYS A 241 -4.92 5.33 -31.80
CA LYS A 241 -5.83 6.50 -31.96
C LYS A 241 -5.10 7.82 -31.65
N GLY A 242 -5.15 8.76 -32.60
CA GLY A 242 -4.56 10.10 -32.47
C GLY A 242 -3.15 10.26 -33.06
N GLN A 243 -2.53 9.18 -33.54
CA GLN A 243 -1.26 9.21 -34.27
C GLN A 243 -1.47 9.07 -35.79
N TYR A 244 -0.56 9.64 -36.57
CA TYR A 244 -0.45 9.41 -38.01
C TYR A 244 0.86 8.69 -38.32
N TYR A 245 0.89 7.92 -39.41
CA TYR A 245 2.10 7.24 -39.84
C TYR A 245 3.01 8.19 -40.61
N ASN A 246 4.19 8.49 -40.08
CA ASN A 246 5.20 9.28 -40.79
C ASN A 246 6.01 8.35 -41.72
N GLN A 247 5.78 8.49 -43.03
CA GLN A 247 6.43 7.69 -44.07
C GLN A 247 7.96 7.87 -44.12
N HIS A 248 8.48 9.07 -43.86
CA HIS A 248 9.92 9.35 -43.92
C HIS A 248 10.69 8.73 -42.76
N LYS A 249 10.03 8.51 -41.62
CA LYS A 249 10.65 7.98 -40.39
C LYS A 249 10.20 6.56 -40.05
N ASP A 250 9.35 5.97 -40.89
CA ASP A 250 8.76 4.64 -40.74
C ASP A 250 8.18 4.40 -39.32
N LYS A 251 7.55 5.43 -38.73
CA LYS A 251 7.01 5.38 -37.35
C LYS A 251 5.73 6.18 -37.19
N CYS A 252 4.92 5.80 -36.21
CA CYS A 252 3.75 6.57 -35.79
C CYS A 252 4.18 7.83 -35.02
N GLU A 253 3.69 9.00 -35.44
CA GLU A 253 3.93 10.29 -34.79
C GLU A 253 2.60 10.93 -34.39
N CYS A 254 2.66 11.71 -33.32
CA CYS A 254 1.54 12.55 -32.91
C CYS A 254 1.43 13.78 -33.82
N ASN A 255 0.22 14.33 -33.97
CA ASN A 255 -0.03 15.52 -34.77
C ASN A 255 0.83 16.71 -34.30
N LYS A 256 1.11 17.65 -35.21
CA LYS A 256 1.92 18.84 -34.92
C LYS A 256 1.34 19.60 -33.71
N GLY A 257 2.17 19.85 -32.69
CA GLY A 257 1.74 20.46 -31.41
C GLY A 257 1.36 19.45 -30.33
N THR A 258 1.49 18.15 -30.58
CA THR A 258 1.26 17.08 -29.61
C THR A 258 2.46 16.12 -29.53
N GLU A 259 2.67 15.49 -28.38
CA GLU A 259 3.72 14.51 -28.11
C GLU A 259 3.15 13.23 -27.49
N TRP A 260 3.85 12.11 -27.63
CA TRP A 260 3.41 10.82 -27.09
C TRP A 260 3.78 10.70 -25.61
N LYS A 261 2.80 10.78 -24.71
CA LYS A 261 2.98 10.58 -23.26
C LYS A 261 1.78 9.84 -22.68
N TYR A 262 2.03 8.97 -21.69
CA TYR A 262 0.97 8.22 -20.99
C TYR A 262 0.06 7.36 -21.90
N GLY A 263 0.60 6.81 -23.00
CA GLY A 263 -0.15 5.94 -23.92
C GLY A 263 -1.08 6.65 -24.90
N GLN A 264 -1.00 7.99 -25.01
CA GLN A 264 -1.79 8.80 -25.95
C GLN A 264 -1.00 10.03 -26.42
N CYS A 265 -1.48 10.69 -27.48
CA CYS A 265 -0.95 11.99 -27.90
C CYS A 265 -1.52 13.10 -27.02
N VAL A 266 -0.65 13.84 -26.33
CA VAL A 266 -1.01 14.96 -25.45
C VAL A 266 -0.45 16.26 -26.02
N PRO A 267 -1.07 17.44 -25.77
CA PRO A 267 -0.52 18.73 -26.18
C PRO A 267 0.90 18.94 -25.65
N VAL A 268 1.80 19.45 -26.50
CA VAL A 268 3.11 19.92 -26.05
C VAL A 268 2.89 21.17 -25.21
N CYS A 269 3.30 21.14 -23.95
CA CYS A 269 3.05 22.22 -23.04
C CYS A 269 3.93 23.46 -23.33
N PRO A 270 3.36 24.68 -23.26
CA PRO A 270 4.11 25.94 -23.31
C PRO A 270 5.27 25.97 -22.31
N LYS A 271 6.32 26.77 -22.59
CA LYS A 271 7.56 26.82 -21.81
C LYS A 271 7.31 26.85 -20.29
N GLY A 272 7.78 25.81 -19.61
CA GLY A 272 7.76 25.66 -18.16
C GLY A 272 6.53 24.96 -17.57
N GLN A 273 5.53 24.61 -18.38
CA GLN A 273 4.37 23.82 -17.94
C GLN A 273 4.57 22.32 -18.17
N GLU A 274 3.91 21.51 -17.35
CA GLU A 274 3.87 20.05 -17.42
C GLU A 274 2.45 19.57 -17.67
N TYR A 275 2.31 18.52 -18.49
CA TYR A 275 1.01 17.92 -18.77
C TYR A 275 0.54 17.09 -17.57
N ASN A 276 -0.54 17.52 -16.93
CA ASN A 276 -1.15 16.81 -15.81
C ASN A 276 -2.09 15.71 -16.33
N LYS A 277 -1.76 14.45 -16.00
CA LYS A 277 -2.52 13.25 -16.43
C LYS A 277 -3.95 13.16 -15.88
N TRP A 278 -4.25 13.86 -14.77
CA TRP A 278 -5.56 13.81 -14.11
C TRP A 278 -6.49 14.91 -14.61
N SER A 279 -5.97 16.12 -14.84
CA SER A 279 -6.77 17.26 -15.34
C SER A 279 -6.77 17.36 -16.86
N HIS A 280 -5.94 16.57 -17.55
CA HIS A 280 -5.73 16.59 -19.00
C HIS A 280 -5.30 17.97 -19.54
N LYS A 281 -4.64 18.80 -18.73
CA LYS A 281 -4.22 20.17 -19.06
C LYS A 281 -2.73 20.39 -18.78
N CYS A 282 -2.15 21.36 -19.48
CA CYS A 282 -0.82 21.87 -19.16
C CYS A 282 -0.90 22.80 -17.96
N GLU A 283 -0.20 22.43 -16.89
CA GLU A 283 -0.20 23.13 -15.61
C GLU A 283 1.23 23.45 -15.20
N CYS A 284 1.41 24.45 -14.34
CA CYS A 284 2.72 24.72 -13.79
C CYS A 284 3.12 23.62 -12.79
N PRO A 285 4.42 23.24 -12.72
CA PRO A 285 4.94 22.28 -11.76
C PRO A 285 4.51 22.61 -10.33
N LYS A 286 4.39 21.59 -9.47
CA LYS A 286 3.99 21.78 -8.06
C LYS A 286 4.88 22.85 -7.38
N GLY A 287 4.24 23.83 -6.75
CA GLY A 287 4.91 24.96 -6.12
C GLY A 287 5.33 26.06 -7.08
N THR A 288 4.68 26.15 -8.25
CA THR A 288 4.84 27.24 -9.21
C THR A 288 3.47 27.65 -9.79
N SER A 289 3.29 28.94 -10.07
CA SER A 289 2.06 29.52 -10.64
C SER A 289 2.31 30.16 -11.99
N TRP A 290 1.32 30.10 -12.89
CA TRP A 290 1.38 30.77 -14.19
C TRP A 290 1.19 32.28 -14.04
N LYS A 291 2.25 33.06 -14.21
CA LYS A 291 2.25 34.52 -14.10
C LYS A 291 3.19 35.14 -15.13
N TYR A 292 2.80 36.24 -15.76
CA TYR A 292 3.62 36.94 -16.78
C TYR A 292 4.13 36.05 -17.93
N GLY A 293 3.32 35.08 -18.37
CA GLY A 293 3.67 34.20 -19.50
C GLY A 293 4.71 33.12 -19.20
N LYS A 294 5.09 32.92 -17.93
CA LYS A 294 5.98 31.84 -17.47
C LYS A 294 5.46 31.19 -16.18
N CYS A 295 5.90 29.98 -15.88
CA CYS A 295 5.72 29.40 -14.55
C CYS A 295 6.72 30.03 -13.58
N ILE A 296 6.22 30.64 -12.51
CA ILE A 296 7.01 31.32 -11.50
C ILE A 296 6.88 30.54 -10.19
N LYS A 297 8.01 30.30 -9.53
CA LYS A 297 8.02 29.61 -8.24
C LYS A 297 7.13 30.34 -7.24
N ASP A 298 6.21 29.59 -6.64
CA ASP A 298 5.36 30.12 -5.58
C ASP A 298 6.23 30.49 -4.40
N CYS A 299 6.11 31.74 -3.97
CA CYS A 299 6.88 32.20 -2.84
C CYS A 299 6.38 31.51 -1.56
N PRO A 300 7.32 31.10 -0.68
CA PRO A 300 7.00 30.65 0.66
C PRO A 300 6.03 31.61 1.37
N LYS A 301 5.16 31.09 2.23
CA LYS A 301 4.12 31.87 2.94
C LYS A 301 4.71 33.16 3.53
N GLY A 302 4.17 34.30 3.11
CA GLY A 302 4.55 35.63 3.58
C GLY A 302 5.56 36.37 2.71
N GLN A 303 6.14 35.74 1.69
CA GLN A 303 6.98 36.40 0.68
C GLN A 303 6.17 36.78 -0.56
N SER A 304 6.58 37.87 -1.21
CA SER A 304 6.08 38.30 -2.51
C SER A 304 7.17 38.16 -3.56
N TYR A 305 6.81 37.63 -4.72
CA TYR A 305 7.71 37.56 -5.85
C TYR A 305 7.98 38.96 -6.40
N ASN A 306 9.24 39.37 -6.44
CA ASN A 306 9.66 40.64 -7.02
C ASN A 306 10.07 40.41 -8.49
N PRO A 307 9.32 40.95 -9.48
CA PRO A 307 9.62 40.76 -10.90
C PRO A 307 10.96 41.37 -11.35
N HIS A 308 11.50 42.34 -10.60
CA HIS A 308 12.73 43.05 -10.95
C HIS A 308 14.00 42.29 -10.54
N SER A 309 13.94 41.56 -9.41
CA SER A 309 15.05 40.75 -8.89
C SER A 309 14.92 39.25 -9.20
N ASP A 310 13.79 38.82 -9.80
CA ASP A 310 13.44 37.41 -10.06
C ASP A 310 13.52 36.52 -8.79
N GLN A 311 13.27 37.12 -7.61
CA GLN A 311 13.37 36.46 -6.31
C GLN A 311 12.14 36.69 -5.42
N CYS A 312 11.90 35.76 -4.51
CA CYS A 312 10.90 35.89 -3.46
C CYS A 312 11.46 36.73 -2.31
N GLU A 313 10.89 37.90 -2.11
CA GLU A 313 11.33 38.86 -1.11
C GLU A 313 10.28 39.02 -0.01
N CYS A 314 10.74 39.29 1.20
CA CYS A 314 9.85 39.66 2.28
C CYS A 314 9.34 41.10 2.08
N PRO A 315 8.10 41.42 2.51
CA PRO A 315 7.55 42.79 2.45
C PRO A 315 8.50 43.85 3.04
N LYS A 316 8.42 45.08 2.55
CA LYS A 316 9.22 46.21 3.09
C LYS A 316 9.09 46.28 4.62
N GLY A 317 10.22 46.38 5.32
CA GLY A 317 10.29 46.37 6.78
C GLY A 317 10.38 44.99 7.43
N THR A 318 10.44 43.90 6.64
CA THR A 318 10.58 42.53 7.16
C THR A 318 11.81 41.82 6.58
N GLU A 319 12.28 40.76 7.23
CA GLU A 319 13.40 39.92 6.82
C GLU A 319 13.07 38.42 6.93
N TRP A 320 13.72 37.60 6.13
CA TRP A 320 13.52 36.15 6.15
C TRP A 320 14.40 35.49 7.22
N LYS A 321 13.80 35.09 8.35
CA LYS A 321 14.46 34.33 9.42
C LYS A 321 13.46 33.34 10.03
N TYR A 322 13.95 32.21 10.55
CA TYR A 322 13.12 31.17 11.17
C TYR A 322 12.01 30.60 10.25
N GLY A 323 12.26 30.55 8.93
CA GLY A 323 11.34 29.99 7.95
C GLY A 323 10.10 30.83 7.61
N LYS A 324 10.07 32.12 8.03
CA LYS A 324 9.01 33.08 7.66
C LYS A 324 9.54 34.51 7.62
N CYS A 325 8.77 35.42 7.04
CA CYS A 325 9.09 36.85 7.12
C CYS A 325 8.78 37.39 8.52
N ILE A 326 9.78 37.95 9.19
CA ILE A 326 9.66 38.60 10.50
C ILE A 326 9.94 40.10 10.39
N PRO A 327 9.35 40.95 11.23
CA PRO A 327 9.71 42.38 11.29
C PRO A 327 11.21 42.57 11.52
N LYS A 328 11.83 43.47 10.75
CA LYS A 328 13.19 43.94 11.04
C LYS A 328 13.12 44.82 12.29
N CYS A 329 13.78 44.40 13.37
CA CYS A 329 13.79 45.17 14.61
C CYS A 329 14.77 46.33 14.52
N SER A 330 14.23 47.54 14.69
CA SER A 330 14.97 48.81 14.62
C SER A 330 15.18 49.37 16.02
N ASN A 331 16.04 50.38 16.15
CA ASN A 331 16.14 51.25 17.33
C ASN A 331 16.40 50.51 18.66
N GLY A 332 17.28 49.50 18.60
CA GLY A 332 17.75 48.75 19.77
C GLY A 332 16.83 47.64 20.26
N GLN A 333 15.77 47.33 19.52
CA GLN A 333 14.92 46.16 19.77
C GLN A 333 15.57 44.89 19.22
N TYR A 334 15.23 43.75 19.81
CA TYR A 334 15.57 42.42 19.27
C TYR A 334 14.29 41.61 19.03
N PHE A 335 14.38 40.63 18.14
CA PHE A 335 13.25 39.76 17.83
C PHE A 335 13.13 38.65 18.89
N ASP A 336 12.05 38.68 19.66
CA ASP A 336 11.74 37.65 20.65
C ASP A 336 10.95 36.52 19.98
N LYS A 337 11.54 35.31 19.99
CA LYS A 337 10.98 34.12 19.34
C LYS A 337 9.76 33.54 20.07
N ASP A 338 9.63 33.80 21.36
CA ASP A 338 8.56 33.27 22.19
C ASP A 338 7.30 34.16 22.07
N GLN A 339 7.51 35.46 21.93
CA GLN A 339 6.44 36.46 21.72
C GLN A 339 6.18 36.80 20.25
N TRP A 340 7.01 36.33 19.31
CA TRP A 340 6.93 36.58 17.87
C TRP A 340 6.87 38.08 17.49
N LYS A 341 7.58 38.94 18.24
CA LYS A 341 7.61 40.40 18.01
C LYS A 341 8.94 41.02 18.40
N CYS A 342 9.21 42.23 17.90
CA CYS A 342 10.34 43.03 18.36
C CYS A 342 10.07 43.55 19.78
N VAL A 343 11.00 43.30 20.70
CA VAL A 343 10.92 43.74 22.10
C VAL A 343 12.22 44.43 22.52
N CYS A 344 12.15 45.24 23.57
CA CYS A 344 13.34 45.84 24.15
C CYS A 344 14.12 44.84 25.02
N PRO A 345 15.44 44.99 25.13
CA PRO A 345 16.27 44.25 26.09
C PRO A 345 15.70 44.32 27.51
N LYS A 346 15.90 43.25 28.29
CA LYS A 346 15.37 43.12 29.65
C LYS A 346 15.75 44.35 30.50
N GLY A 347 14.75 45.02 31.08
CA GLY A 347 14.92 46.22 31.89
C GLY A 347 14.82 47.55 31.14
N LYS A 348 14.68 47.54 29.80
CA LYS A 348 14.42 48.73 28.98
C LYS A 348 12.95 48.78 28.53
N ILE A 349 12.43 49.98 28.31
CA ILE A 349 11.09 50.24 27.79
C ILE A 349 11.17 50.92 26.41
N PHE A 350 10.16 50.74 25.57
CA PHE A 350 10.10 51.38 24.25
C PHE A 350 9.36 52.71 24.34
N GLU A 351 10.09 53.83 24.28
CA GLU A 351 9.52 55.18 24.31
C GLU A 351 10.10 56.01 23.16
N TYR A 352 9.25 56.83 22.51
CA TYR A 352 9.63 57.71 21.40
C TYR A 352 10.44 57.01 20.29
N GLY A 353 10.06 55.77 19.96
CA GLY A 353 10.66 55.01 18.87
C GLY A 353 12.01 54.36 19.20
N LYS A 354 12.49 54.37 20.45
CA LYS A 354 13.76 53.72 20.85
C LYS A 354 13.66 53.04 22.22
N CYS A 355 14.49 52.02 22.45
CA CYS A 355 14.58 51.39 23.77
C CYS A 355 15.37 52.27 24.75
N VAL A 356 14.73 52.73 25.83
CA VAL A 356 15.30 53.60 26.85
C VAL A 356 15.19 52.97 28.25
N CYS A 357 15.97 53.48 29.19
CA CYS A 357 15.83 53.08 30.58
C CYS A 357 14.58 53.70 31.22
N PRO A 358 13.88 52.95 32.11
CA PRO A 358 12.74 53.45 32.87
C PRO A 358 13.05 54.71 33.70
N GLU A 359 11.99 55.36 34.17
CA GLU A 359 12.08 56.57 34.98
C GLU A 359 13.05 56.41 36.18
N ASN A 360 13.86 57.46 36.42
CA ASN A 360 14.93 57.50 37.44
C ASN A 360 16.06 56.47 37.28
N GLN A 361 16.22 55.90 36.09
CA GLN A 361 17.36 55.08 35.72
C GLN A 361 18.22 55.76 34.64
N VAL A 362 19.48 55.36 34.57
CA VAL A 362 20.45 55.71 33.54
C VAL A 362 21.13 54.47 33.01
N GLU A 363 21.55 54.49 31.75
CA GLU A 363 22.25 53.37 31.14
C GLU A 363 23.74 53.42 31.52
N LYS A 364 24.23 52.37 32.19
CA LYS A 364 25.64 52.19 32.54
C LYS A 364 26.05 50.78 32.13
N TYR A 365 27.05 50.67 31.24
CA TYR A 365 27.52 49.39 30.66
C TYR A 365 26.40 48.51 30.06
N GLY A 366 25.45 49.11 29.33
CA GLY A 366 24.36 48.38 28.68
C GLY A 366 23.22 47.93 29.61
N LYS A 367 23.27 48.28 30.90
CA LYS A 367 22.24 47.97 31.89
C LYS A 367 21.66 49.25 32.47
N CYS A 368 20.37 49.24 32.78
CA CYS A 368 19.72 50.35 33.47
C CYS A 368 20.00 50.25 34.97
N VAL A 369 20.60 51.29 35.53
CA VAL A 369 20.90 51.44 36.96
C VAL A 369 20.21 52.68 37.49
N CYS A 370 19.86 52.69 38.78
CA CYS A 370 19.25 53.87 39.39
C CYS A 370 20.22 55.07 39.34
N LYS A 371 19.66 56.26 39.11
CA LYS A 371 20.40 57.52 39.26
C LYS A 371 20.89 57.68 40.70
N ASP A 372 21.97 58.43 40.91
CA ASP A 372 22.48 58.74 42.25
C ASP A 372 21.38 59.36 43.12
N GLY A 373 21.28 58.91 44.38
CA GLY A 373 20.19 59.27 45.30
C GLY A 373 18.91 58.41 45.17
N PHE A 374 18.92 57.38 44.32
CA PHE A 374 17.84 56.40 44.22
C PHE A 374 18.38 54.98 44.40
N LYS A 375 17.64 54.16 45.13
CA LYS A 375 17.93 52.72 45.33
C LYS A 375 16.90 51.86 44.61
N LEU A 376 17.30 50.66 44.17
CA LEU A 376 16.41 49.71 43.50
C LEU A 376 15.60 48.91 44.53
N GLU A 377 14.29 49.14 44.62
CA GLU A 377 13.36 48.34 45.42
C GLU A 377 12.26 47.74 44.51
N TYR A 378 12.10 46.41 44.54
CA TYR A 378 11.09 45.68 43.75
C TYR A 378 11.08 46.04 42.25
N GLY A 379 12.26 46.25 41.66
CA GLY A 379 12.40 46.57 40.23
C GLY A 379 12.11 48.03 39.86
N LYS A 380 11.91 48.93 40.84
CA LYS A 380 11.74 50.38 40.63
C LYS A 380 12.77 51.17 41.45
N CYS A 381 13.26 52.27 40.89
CA CYS A 381 14.16 53.16 41.59
C CYS A 381 13.36 54.10 42.49
N VAL A 382 13.53 53.98 43.80
CA VAL A 382 12.90 54.84 44.81
C VAL A 382 13.94 55.75 45.43
N PRO A 383 13.58 57.00 45.79
CA PRO A 383 14.51 57.91 46.47
C PRO A 383 15.11 57.26 47.72
N GLU A 384 16.41 57.42 47.90
CA GLU A 384 17.08 57.03 49.13
C GLU A 384 16.82 58.11 50.20
N CYS A 385 16.19 57.71 51.30
CA CYS A 385 15.82 58.64 52.36
C CYS A 385 16.95 58.81 53.39
N PRO A 386 17.13 60.03 53.95
CA PRO A 386 18.07 60.28 55.04
C PRO A 386 17.85 59.37 56.24
N THR A 387 18.91 59.12 57.02
CA THR A 387 18.98 58.12 58.09
C THR A 387 17.75 58.10 59.00
N GLY A 388 17.04 56.96 59.00
CA GLY A 388 15.89 56.70 59.88
C GLY A 388 14.52 57.08 59.33
N GLN A 389 14.44 57.65 58.12
CA GLN A 389 13.19 57.93 57.42
C GLN A 389 12.86 56.86 56.37
N THR A 390 11.57 56.69 56.08
CA THR A 390 11.05 55.76 55.07
C THR A 390 10.33 56.52 53.96
N TYR A 391 10.55 56.13 52.71
CA TYR A 391 9.88 56.74 51.56
C TYR A 391 8.40 56.33 51.53
N ASN A 392 7.50 57.28 51.71
CA ASN A 392 6.07 57.05 51.59
C ASN A 392 5.64 57.17 50.12
N LYS A 393 5.17 56.05 49.55
CA LYS A 393 4.76 55.94 48.13
C LYS A 393 3.53 56.81 47.78
N HIS A 394 2.65 57.11 48.75
CA HIS A 394 1.46 57.92 48.52
C HIS A 394 1.78 59.42 48.53
N THR A 395 2.57 59.87 49.51
CA THR A 395 2.92 61.30 49.66
C THR A 395 4.14 61.71 48.85
N LYS A 396 4.86 60.73 48.27
CA LYS A 396 6.12 60.90 47.51
C LYS A 396 7.21 61.60 48.33
N LYS A 397 7.19 61.47 49.66
CA LYS A 397 8.13 62.12 50.60
C LYS A 397 8.74 61.11 51.57
N CYS A 398 9.92 61.43 52.09
CA CYS A 398 10.53 60.70 53.20
C CYS A 398 9.86 61.11 54.51
N GLU A 399 9.36 60.13 55.26
CA GLU A 399 8.61 60.33 56.51
C GLU A 399 9.15 59.41 57.61
N CYS A 400 9.00 59.80 58.87
CA CYS A 400 9.43 58.97 59.99
C CYS A 400 8.51 57.74 60.17
N PRO A 401 9.08 56.54 60.38
CA PRO A 401 8.29 55.32 60.56
C PRO A 401 7.54 55.32 61.91
N SER A 402 6.39 54.64 61.94
CA SER A 402 5.70 54.22 63.16
C SER A 402 5.29 55.34 64.14
N GLY A 403 4.67 56.42 63.64
CA GLY A 403 4.12 57.49 64.49
C GLY A 403 5.18 58.37 65.17
N LYS A 404 6.46 58.20 64.79
CA LYS A 404 7.57 59.07 65.21
C LYS A 404 7.48 60.41 64.46
N VAL A 405 7.96 61.47 65.10
CA VAL A 405 8.03 62.81 64.52
C VAL A 405 9.48 63.21 64.30
N LEU A 406 9.72 63.99 63.25
CA LEU A 406 11.06 64.50 62.92
C LEU A 406 11.37 65.68 63.85
N LYS A 407 12.33 65.51 64.76
CA LYS A 407 12.80 66.57 65.67
C LYS A 407 14.32 66.68 65.55
N TYR A 408 14.83 67.87 65.22
CA TYR A 408 16.27 68.12 65.01
C TYR A 408 16.96 67.11 64.07
N GLY A 409 16.30 66.76 62.95
CA GLY A 409 16.87 65.85 61.95
C GLY A 409 16.85 64.36 62.33
N LYS A 410 16.25 63.97 63.47
CA LYS A 410 16.10 62.56 63.90
C LYS A 410 14.63 62.22 64.16
N CYS A 411 14.24 60.98 63.83
CA CYS A 411 12.90 60.47 64.13
C CYS A 411 12.80 60.06 65.61
N VAL A 412 11.95 60.75 66.38
CA VAL A 412 11.77 60.53 67.82
C VAL A 412 10.30 60.35 68.17
N CYS A 413 10.01 59.75 69.33
CA CYS A 413 8.63 59.63 69.80
C CYS A 413 8.02 60.98 70.21
N PRO A 414 6.72 61.19 69.97
CA PRO A 414 5.97 62.37 70.43
C PRO A 414 6.02 62.59 71.95
N ASP A 415 5.59 63.76 72.41
CA ASP A 415 5.60 64.13 73.83
C ASP A 415 4.85 63.11 74.71
N ASN A 416 5.40 62.85 75.89
CA ASN A 416 4.92 61.85 76.86
C ASN A 416 4.88 60.40 76.35
N GLN A 417 5.61 60.11 75.26
CA GLN A 417 5.84 58.74 74.78
C GLN A 417 7.30 58.33 74.89
N VAL A 418 7.52 57.02 74.90
CA VAL A 418 8.85 56.37 74.86
C VAL A 418 8.81 55.24 73.84
N GLU A 419 9.97 54.93 73.26
CA GLU A 419 10.10 53.83 72.32
C GLU A 419 10.21 52.50 73.05
N LYS A 420 9.28 51.58 72.79
CA LYS A 420 9.29 50.20 73.31
C LYS A 420 9.00 49.25 72.16
N TYR A 421 9.93 48.33 71.87
CA TYR A 421 9.85 47.38 70.74
C TYR A 421 9.58 48.04 69.37
N GLY A 422 10.23 49.18 69.09
CA GLY A 422 10.07 49.87 67.80
C GLY A 422 8.78 50.67 67.62
N LYS A 423 7.95 50.80 68.67
CA LYS A 423 6.71 51.58 68.68
C LYS A 423 6.73 52.63 69.79
N CYS A 424 6.11 53.78 69.56
CA CYS A 424 5.95 54.78 70.59
C CYS A 424 4.75 54.44 71.48
N VAL A 425 4.98 54.32 72.78
CA VAL A 425 3.97 54.02 73.80
C VAL A 425 3.98 55.11 74.87
N CYS A 426 2.84 55.37 75.52
CA CYS A 426 2.77 56.35 76.60
C CYS A 426 3.71 55.99 77.75
N LYS A 427 4.37 57.00 78.33
CA LYS A 427 5.13 56.88 79.57
C LYS A 427 4.19 56.44 80.71
N ASP A 428 4.75 55.78 81.73
CA ASP A 428 4.00 55.38 82.91
C ASP A 428 3.29 56.58 83.56
N GLY A 429 2.04 56.39 83.96
CA GLY A 429 1.16 57.47 84.47
C GLY A 429 0.37 58.23 83.39
N PHE A 430 0.57 57.90 82.11
CA PHE A 430 -0.22 58.45 81.00
C PHE A 430 -0.96 57.35 80.25
N LYS A 431 -2.22 57.61 79.88
CA LYS A 431 -3.05 56.75 79.01
C LYS A 431 -3.20 57.38 77.63
N PHE A 432 -3.30 56.55 76.59
CA PHE A 432 -3.51 57.03 75.23
C PHE A 432 -5.01 57.27 74.98
N GLU A 433 -5.42 58.53 74.86
CA GLU A 433 -6.79 58.92 74.52
C GLU A 433 -6.76 60.05 73.48
N TYR A 434 -7.65 59.98 72.47
CA TYR A 434 -7.78 60.97 71.40
C TYR A 434 -6.46 61.31 70.67
N GLY A 435 -5.61 60.31 70.42
CA GLY A 435 -4.35 60.49 69.69
C GLY A 435 -3.21 61.13 70.49
N LYS A 436 -3.38 61.33 71.81
CA LYS A 436 -2.37 61.89 72.71
C LYS A 436 -2.27 61.10 74.01
N CYS A 437 -1.11 61.13 74.66
CA CYS A 437 -0.95 60.57 76.00
C CYS A 437 -1.39 61.60 77.03
N ILE A 438 -2.48 61.33 77.75
CA ILE A 438 -3.02 62.19 78.82
C ILE A 438 -2.76 61.56 80.19
N PRO A 439 -2.61 62.35 81.27
CA PRO A 439 -2.41 61.82 82.62
C PRO A 439 -3.56 60.88 83.03
N GLN A 440 -3.22 59.75 83.65
CA GLN A 440 -4.20 58.83 84.21
C GLN A 440 -4.67 59.33 85.59
N CYS A 441 -5.95 59.69 85.72
CA CYS A 441 -6.52 60.15 86.98
C CYS A 441 -6.82 58.99 87.96
N PRO A 442 -6.70 59.25 89.29
CA PRO A 442 -7.14 58.33 90.34
C PRO A 442 -8.60 57.87 90.21
N GLN A 443 -8.94 56.75 90.84
CA GLN A 443 -10.23 56.08 90.66
C GLN A 443 -11.43 56.98 90.99
N GLY A 444 -12.32 57.13 90.01
CA GLY A 444 -13.55 57.92 90.13
C GLY A 444 -13.40 59.41 89.78
N GLN A 445 -12.21 59.88 89.40
CA GLN A 445 -11.99 61.24 88.90
C GLN A 445 -11.97 61.29 87.37
N THR A 446 -12.46 62.39 86.79
CA THR A 446 -12.36 62.71 85.36
C THR A 446 -11.28 63.77 85.12
N TYR A 447 -10.59 63.71 83.97
CA TYR A 447 -9.59 64.72 83.59
C TYR A 447 -10.30 65.84 82.82
N GLU A 448 -10.49 66.98 83.46
CA GLU A 448 -11.16 68.14 82.87
C GLU A 448 -10.27 69.39 83.07
N HIS A 449 -10.12 70.21 82.03
CA HIS A 449 -9.35 71.46 82.06
C HIS A 449 -7.92 71.34 82.65
N GLY A 450 -7.24 70.23 82.38
CA GLY A 450 -5.86 70.03 82.83
C GLY A 450 -5.69 69.54 84.27
N LYS A 451 -6.78 69.16 84.96
CA LYS A 451 -6.74 68.61 86.34
C LYS A 451 -7.73 67.45 86.51
N CYS A 452 -7.46 66.58 87.48
CA CYS A 452 -8.38 65.50 87.86
C CYS A 452 -9.45 66.03 88.83
N VAL A 453 -10.72 65.89 88.48
CA VAL A 453 -11.87 66.39 89.24
C VAL A 453 -12.87 65.28 89.56
N CYS A 454 -13.64 65.41 90.65
CA CYS A 454 -14.70 64.45 90.98
C CYS A 454 -16.00 64.78 90.22
N PRO A 455 -16.84 63.77 89.92
CA PRO A 455 -18.18 63.97 89.39
C PRO A 455 -19.04 64.90 90.27
N ALA A 456 -19.97 65.62 89.65
CA ALA A 456 -20.79 66.63 90.30
C ALA A 456 -21.44 66.15 91.60
N GLY A 457 -21.27 66.92 92.68
CA GLY A 457 -21.83 66.63 94.01
C GLY A 457 -21.04 65.64 94.86
N LYS A 458 -19.99 65.01 94.32
CA LYS A 458 -19.07 64.12 95.07
C LYS A 458 -17.77 64.84 95.42
N VAL A 459 -17.19 64.48 96.56
CA VAL A 459 -15.92 65.00 97.07
C VAL A 459 -14.86 63.90 97.08
N TYR A 460 -13.62 64.23 96.74
CA TYR A 460 -12.53 63.25 96.75
C TYR A 460 -12.09 62.95 98.17
N ASN A 461 -12.30 61.72 98.62
CA ASN A 461 -11.78 61.24 99.87
C ASN A 461 -10.32 60.82 99.69
N LYS A 462 -9.38 61.58 100.26
CA LYS A 462 -7.93 61.31 100.17
C LYS A 462 -7.52 59.99 100.84
N TRP A 463 -8.24 59.56 101.88
CA TRP A 463 -7.96 58.33 102.62
C TRP A 463 -8.43 57.10 101.85
N HIS A 464 -9.65 57.15 101.32
CA HIS A 464 -10.22 56.06 100.54
C HIS A 464 -9.80 56.08 99.06
N LYS A 465 -9.09 57.13 98.64
CA LYS A 465 -8.61 57.37 97.26
C LYS A 465 -9.73 57.27 96.21
N LYS A 466 -10.94 57.73 96.56
CA LYS A 466 -12.13 57.69 95.67
C LYS A 466 -13.07 58.88 95.92
N CYS A 467 -13.91 59.20 94.93
CA CYS A 467 -14.96 60.21 95.04
C CYS A 467 -16.20 59.65 95.76
N GLU A 468 -16.66 60.32 96.83
CA GLU A 468 -17.77 59.89 97.70
C GLU A 468 -18.77 61.04 97.93
N CYS A 469 -19.98 60.72 98.41
CA CYS A 469 -20.94 61.75 98.82
C CYS A 469 -20.51 62.44 100.13
N PRO A 470 -20.92 63.71 100.35
CA PRO A 470 -20.72 64.41 101.62
C PRO A 470 -21.31 63.62 102.81
N GLU A 471 -20.75 63.79 104.01
CA GLU A 471 -21.05 62.97 105.20
C GLU A 471 -22.54 62.87 105.59
N ASP A 472 -23.35 63.88 105.24
CA ASP A 472 -24.77 63.96 105.58
C ASP A 472 -25.71 63.50 104.45
N LYS A 473 -25.14 63.09 103.30
CA LYS A 473 -25.88 62.62 102.12
C LYS A 473 -25.54 61.17 101.81
N VAL A 474 -26.50 60.46 101.26
CA VAL A 474 -26.34 59.06 100.83
C VAL A 474 -26.46 58.96 99.32
N GLU A 475 -25.75 58.01 98.71
CA GLU A 475 -25.83 57.76 97.28
C GLU A 475 -27.11 56.98 96.95
N ALA A 476 -27.99 57.58 96.13
CA ALA A 476 -29.15 56.93 95.55
C ALA A 476 -29.21 57.23 94.05
N TYR A 477 -29.29 56.19 93.22
CA TYR A 477 -29.34 56.31 91.75
C TYR A 477 -28.20 57.19 91.16
N GLY A 478 -26.98 57.06 91.70
CA GLY A 478 -25.81 57.81 91.23
C GLY A 478 -25.77 59.29 91.64
N LYS A 479 -26.70 59.75 92.48
CA LYS A 479 -26.76 61.12 93.01
C LYS A 479 -26.68 61.11 94.54
N CYS A 480 -26.10 62.16 95.12
CA CYS A 480 -26.07 62.35 96.57
C CYS A 480 -27.38 63.01 97.03
N VAL A 481 -28.18 62.29 97.81
CA VAL A 481 -29.50 62.73 98.29
C VAL A 481 -29.59 62.66 99.81
N CYS A 482 -30.56 63.38 100.39
CA CYS A 482 -30.79 63.29 101.83
C CYS A 482 -31.39 61.94 102.26
N PRO A 483 -31.00 61.42 103.43
CA PRO A 483 -31.62 60.25 104.04
C PRO A 483 -33.15 60.36 104.16
N LYS A 484 -33.83 59.21 104.19
CA LYS A 484 -35.29 59.11 104.13
C LYS A 484 -35.97 59.96 105.22
N GLY A 485 -36.89 60.83 104.79
CA GLY A 485 -37.67 61.70 105.66
C GLY A 485 -37.01 63.03 106.02
N GLN A 486 -35.72 63.20 105.74
CA GLN A 486 -35.05 64.50 105.84
C GLN A 486 -35.26 65.32 104.57
N ILE A 487 -35.23 66.63 104.71
CA ILE A 487 -35.28 67.61 103.63
C ILE A 487 -33.97 68.40 103.61
N GLU A 488 -33.54 68.82 102.42
CA GLU A 488 -32.37 69.66 102.26
C GLU A 488 -32.69 71.10 102.66
N GLN A 489 -31.99 71.60 103.67
CA GLN A 489 -32.07 72.97 104.15
C GLN A 489 -30.66 73.56 104.13
N TYR A 490 -30.44 74.58 103.30
CA TYR A 490 -29.14 75.27 103.16
C TYR A 490 -27.96 74.32 102.88
N GLY A 491 -28.16 73.31 102.03
CA GLY A 491 -27.12 72.35 101.66
C GLY A 491 -26.87 71.24 102.68
N LYS A 492 -27.64 71.17 103.78
CA LYS A 492 -27.57 70.12 104.79
C LYS A 492 -28.89 69.38 104.95
N CYS A 493 -28.84 68.09 105.29
CA CYS A 493 -30.04 67.27 105.50
C CYS A 493 -30.59 67.39 106.93
N SER A 494 -31.85 67.84 107.06
CA SER A 494 -32.52 68.10 108.35
C SER A 494 -33.96 67.56 108.36
N CYS A 495 -34.47 67.18 109.54
CA CYS A 495 -35.86 66.73 109.66
C CYS A 495 -36.89 67.87 109.56
N PRO A 496 -38.10 67.59 109.08
CA PRO A 496 -39.22 68.54 109.11
C PRO A 496 -39.52 69.05 110.53
N LYS A 497 -40.12 70.25 110.63
CA LYS A 497 -40.32 70.97 111.90
C LYS A 497 -40.98 70.09 112.98
N GLY A 498 -40.33 69.99 114.14
CA GLY A 498 -40.82 69.26 115.30
C GLY A 498 -40.54 67.76 115.30
N GLN A 499 -39.99 67.21 114.20
CA GLN A 499 -39.48 65.84 114.17
C GLN A 499 -38.00 65.79 114.53
N TYR A 500 -37.55 64.71 115.15
CA TYR A 500 -36.14 64.41 115.34
C TYR A 500 -35.71 63.28 114.41
N TYR A 501 -34.44 63.27 114.01
CA TYR A 501 -33.90 62.17 113.22
C TYR A 501 -33.57 61.00 114.14
N ASP A 502 -34.27 59.90 113.98
CA ASP A 502 -33.97 58.67 114.70
C ASP A 502 -32.89 57.89 113.94
N ARG A 503 -31.67 57.85 114.49
CA ARG A 503 -30.50 57.21 113.87
C ARG A 503 -30.70 55.70 113.68
N TRP A 504 -31.51 55.05 114.51
CA TRP A 504 -31.76 53.61 114.42
C TRP A 504 -32.74 53.25 113.31
N SER A 505 -33.87 53.96 113.19
CA SER A 505 -34.80 53.75 112.06
C SER A 505 -34.39 54.50 110.78
N LYS A 506 -33.32 55.31 110.82
CA LYS A 506 -32.85 56.16 109.72
C LYS A 506 -33.99 57.00 109.12
N SER A 507 -34.85 57.54 109.98
CA SER A 507 -36.04 58.29 109.57
C SER A 507 -36.40 59.37 110.59
N CYS A 508 -37.09 60.41 110.13
CA CYS A 508 -37.61 61.45 111.01
C CYS A 508 -38.87 60.97 111.75
N LYS A 509 -38.94 61.21 113.06
CA LYS A 509 -40.04 60.78 113.93
C LYS A 509 -40.55 61.94 114.79
N CYS A 510 -41.84 61.90 115.11
CA CYS A 510 -42.42 62.80 116.12
C CYS A 510 -42.01 62.38 117.54
N PRO A 511 -41.92 63.33 118.49
CA PRO A 511 -41.75 63.04 119.91
C PRO A 511 -42.88 62.14 120.45
N LYS A 512 -42.63 61.49 121.59
CA LYS A 512 -43.57 60.54 122.21
C LYS A 512 -44.96 61.18 122.43
N ASP A 513 -46.01 60.41 122.15
CA ASP A 513 -47.43 60.79 122.24
C ASP A 513 -47.93 61.84 121.22
N LEU A 514 -47.10 62.22 120.25
CA LEU A 514 -47.48 63.07 119.11
C LEU A 514 -47.42 62.28 117.80
N SER A 515 -48.37 62.54 116.91
CA SER A 515 -48.40 62.02 115.54
C SER A 515 -48.24 63.14 114.53
N TRP A 516 -47.69 62.83 113.36
CA TRP A 516 -47.57 63.80 112.27
C TRP A 516 -48.94 64.07 111.64
N ASP A 517 -49.41 65.32 111.68
CA ASP A 517 -50.70 65.74 111.11
C ASP A 517 -50.61 66.14 109.62
N GLY A 518 -49.41 66.03 109.01
CA GLY A 518 -49.12 66.50 107.66
C GLY A 518 -48.22 67.74 107.65
N TYR A 519 -48.25 68.56 108.70
CA TYR A 519 -47.51 69.82 108.80
C TYR A 519 -46.67 69.95 110.08
N LYS A 520 -47.10 69.33 111.20
CA LYS A 520 -46.43 69.32 112.50
C LYS A 520 -46.75 68.07 113.32
N CYS A 521 -46.01 67.84 114.40
CA CYS A 521 -46.33 66.82 115.39
C CYS A 521 -47.40 67.34 116.36
N ALA A 522 -48.55 66.68 116.43
CA ALA A 522 -49.70 67.06 117.25
C ALA A 522 -50.31 65.85 118.01
N TYR A 523 -51.05 66.10 119.10
CA TYR A 523 -51.72 65.04 119.87
C TYR A 523 -52.87 64.42 119.06
N ASP A 524 -52.92 63.10 119.02
CA ASP A 524 -53.99 62.36 118.33
C ASP A 524 -55.11 61.95 119.30
N CYS A 525 -56.19 62.74 119.30
CA CYS A 525 -57.39 62.51 120.11
C CYS A 525 -58.48 61.70 119.42
N GLY A 526 -58.26 61.19 118.20
CA GLY A 526 -59.33 60.54 117.43
C GLY A 526 -60.37 61.52 116.88
N LYS A 527 -61.44 60.99 116.28
CA LYS A 527 -62.40 61.78 115.47
C LYS A 527 -63.44 62.52 116.32
N ASP A 528 -63.87 61.89 117.42
CA ASP A 528 -65.00 62.32 118.25
C ASP A 528 -64.58 63.21 119.44
N ALA A 529 -63.27 63.40 119.62
CA ALA A 529 -62.68 64.26 120.63
C ALA A 529 -61.74 65.29 120.00
N GLU A 530 -61.41 66.31 120.78
CA GLU A 530 -60.44 67.35 120.44
C GLU A 530 -59.53 67.60 121.63
N TYR A 531 -58.27 67.95 121.38
CA TYR A 531 -57.32 68.25 122.46
C TYR A 531 -57.59 69.66 123.00
N LYS A 532 -58.17 69.73 124.20
CA LYS A 532 -58.49 70.98 124.89
C LYS A 532 -58.12 70.86 126.38
N TYR A 533 -57.66 71.94 126.99
CA TYR A 533 -57.33 72.01 128.41
C TYR A 533 -56.37 70.91 128.91
N GLY A 534 -55.38 70.52 128.09
CA GLY A 534 -54.37 69.53 128.48
C GLY A 534 -54.82 68.07 128.38
N GLY A 535 -55.97 67.79 127.77
CA GLY A 535 -56.44 66.42 127.50
C GLY A 535 -57.32 66.32 126.27
N CYS A 536 -57.60 65.09 125.84
CA CYS A 536 -58.59 64.84 124.80
C CYS A 536 -59.99 64.91 125.44
N VAL A 537 -60.80 65.85 124.96
CA VAL A 537 -62.16 66.10 125.47
C VAL A 537 -63.16 65.78 124.36
N CYS A 538 -64.24 65.10 124.73
CA CYS A 538 -65.30 64.74 123.79
C CYS A 538 -66.01 65.96 123.24
N LYS A 539 -66.27 65.96 121.93
CA LYS A 539 -66.99 67.06 121.26
C LYS A 539 -68.47 67.12 121.67
N LYS A 540 -69.05 65.98 122.05
CA LYS A 540 -70.45 65.86 122.50
C LYS A 540 -70.54 65.98 124.02
N HIS A 541 -71.55 66.71 124.50
CA HIS A 541 -71.76 67.01 125.92
C HIS A 541 -72.07 65.72 126.72
N ASP A 542 -71.65 65.65 127.98
CA ASP A 542 -71.85 64.52 128.91
C ASP A 542 -71.24 63.16 128.51
N GLN A 543 -70.40 63.13 127.47
CA GLN A 543 -69.61 61.94 127.09
C GLN A 543 -68.24 61.93 127.76
N VAL A 544 -67.76 60.74 128.10
CA VAL A 544 -66.44 60.50 128.67
C VAL A 544 -65.52 59.94 127.59
N PHE A 545 -64.31 60.50 127.49
CA PHE A 545 -63.29 60.06 126.55
C PHE A 545 -62.53 58.85 127.09
N ASP A 546 -62.42 57.80 126.29
CA ASP A 546 -61.56 56.66 126.57
C ASP A 546 -60.19 56.82 125.87
N LYS A 547 -59.11 56.88 126.65
CA LYS A 547 -57.74 57.10 126.15
C LYS A 547 -57.18 55.91 125.36
N LYS A 548 -57.64 54.68 125.61
CA LYS A 548 -57.15 53.49 124.89
C LYS A 548 -57.81 53.33 123.53
N SER A 549 -59.13 53.48 123.46
CA SER A 549 -59.87 53.37 122.19
C SER A 549 -59.92 54.68 121.40
N LYS A 550 -59.59 55.82 122.04
CA LYS A 550 -59.70 57.17 121.46
C LYS A 550 -61.12 57.49 121.00
N THR A 551 -62.13 57.01 121.74
CA THR A 551 -63.56 57.21 121.44
C THR A 551 -64.29 57.86 122.60
N CYS A 552 -65.43 58.47 122.30
CA CYS A 552 -66.30 59.13 123.27
C CYS A 552 -67.60 58.37 123.46
N SER A 553 -67.98 58.12 124.71
CA SER A 553 -69.21 57.40 125.06
C SER A 553 -69.83 57.90 126.34
N CYS A 554 -71.15 57.72 126.52
CA CYS A 554 -71.81 58.03 127.78
C CYS A 554 -71.24 57.22 128.94
N LYS A 555 -71.29 57.79 130.16
CA LYS A 555 -70.89 57.10 131.38
C LYS A 555 -71.67 55.79 131.56
N GLN A 556 -71.05 54.75 132.13
CA GLN A 556 -71.70 53.45 132.33
C GLN A 556 -73.08 53.58 133.02
N GLY A 557 -74.09 52.89 132.48
CA GLY A 557 -75.49 52.97 132.92
C GLY A 557 -76.29 54.14 132.33
N TRP A 558 -75.69 54.94 131.43
CA TRP A 558 -76.34 56.04 130.72
C TRP A 558 -76.38 55.74 129.23
N TYR A 559 -77.47 56.12 128.57
CA TYR A 559 -77.60 56.03 127.12
C TYR A 559 -77.65 57.42 126.50
N TRP A 560 -77.26 57.50 125.23
CA TRP A 560 -77.29 58.75 124.48
C TRP A 560 -78.70 59.03 123.97
N ASP A 561 -79.31 60.11 124.44
CA ASP A 561 -80.57 60.58 123.90
C ASP A 561 -80.29 61.47 122.69
N GLN A 562 -80.57 60.96 121.49
CA GLN A 562 -80.31 61.68 120.24
C GLN A 562 -81.16 62.94 120.08
N HIS A 563 -82.37 62.99 120.65
CA HIS A 563 -83.26 64.15 120.52
C HIS A 563 -82.83 65.30 121.43
N LYS A 564 -82.34 64.98 122.63
CA LYS A 564 -81.88 66.01 123.60
C LYS A 564 -80.38 66.31 123.51
N GLY A 565 -79.62 65.49 122.78
CA GLY A 565 -78.18 65.70 122.59
C GLY A 565 -77.37 65.58 123.88
N VAL A 566 -77.84 64.77 124.84
CA VAL A 566 -77.22 64.57 126.15
C VAL A 566 -77.31 63.11 126.59
N CYS A 567 -76.38 62.67 127.45
CA CYS A 567 -76.48 61.36 128.09
C CYS A 567 -77.56 61.41 129.18
N LYS A 568 -78.41 60.38 129.26
CA LYS A 568 -79.40 60.23 130.34
C LYS A 568 -79.23 58.94 131.12
N LYS A 569 -79.47 59.03 132.42
CA LYS A 569 -79.50 57.89 133.35
C LYS A 569 -80.79 57.10 133.16
N GLY A 570 -80.71 55.77 133.02
CA GLY A 570 -81.89 54.91 133.04
C GLY A 570 -82.58 54.97 134.41
N GLY A 571 -83.91 55.12 134.43
CA GLY A 571 -84.73 55.13 135.65
C GLY A 571 -85.24 53.72 135.97
N TYR A 572 -84.67 53.16 137.05
CA TYR A 572 -84.79 51.83 137.67
C TYR A 572 -84.59 50.61 136.78
#